data_AF-A0A5C8PFI2-F1
#
_entry.id   AF-A0A5C8PFI2-F1
#
_cell.length_a   1.000
_cell.length_b   1.000
_cell.length_c   1.000
_cell.angle_alpha   90.00
_cell.angle_beta   90.00
_cell.angle_gamma   90.00
#
_symmetry.space_group_name_H-M   'P 1'
#
loop_
_entity.id
_entity.type
_entity.pdbx_description
1 polymer ?
#
loop_
_entity_poly.entity_id
_entity_poly.type
_entity_poly.pdbx_seq_one_letter_code
_entity_poly.pdbx_strand_id
1 'polypeptide(L)'
;MKFNFDFPAGELQKAQVESKSAAAQRVTAATRKAADDLQRVLRDQVRSAGLGPGLEKAWRVEHWPKGDKASLHPAALVWSKATALHRAFGQGATITARVGQWLVIPLPEAIARGWDRALVDRKLGALSGAAMPRRFAQTRLAARALGELRFVAINNGKALLVANPPKRGRGRVKHSTDPGRKDIAMPAGERGIPLFVLVRQTRVAKLLDFSGAAKSAGTSFNALLRATVNAGQQGS
;
A
#
# COMPACT_ATOMS: atom_id res chain seq x y z
N MET A 1 -5.69 55.69 49.27
CA MET A 1 -4.74 55.95 48.18
C MET A 1 -5.27 55.25 46.93
N LYS A 2 -5.68 55.98 45.90
CA LYS A 2 -6.13 55.40 44.62
C LYS A 2 -4.97 55.47 43.62
N PHE A 3 -4.54 54.33 43.11
CA PHE A 3 -3.59 54.24 42.01
C PHE A 3 -4.38 54.03 40.72
N ASN A 4 -4.22 54.93 39.76
CA ASN A 4 -4.68 54.71 38.38
C ASN A 4 -3.47 54.21 37.59
N PHE A 5 -3.61 53.03 36.98
CA PHE A 5 -2.66 52.53 36.00
C PHE A 5 -3.17 52.94 34.61
N ASP A 6 -2.52 53.91 33.99
CA ASP A 6 -2.69 54.18 32.56
C ASP A 6 -1.89 53.13 31.78
N PHE A 7 -2.57 52.07 31.36
CA PHE A 7 -1.96 51.08 30.48
C PHE A 7 -2.02 51.58 29.03
N PRO A 8 -0.89 51.71 28.33
CA PRO A 8 -0.90 52.05 26.92
C PRO A 8 -1.54 50.89 26.14
N ALA A 9 -2.80 51.08 25.71
CA ALA A 9 -3.60 50.05 25.04
C ALA A 9 -2.89 49.39 23.85
N GLY A 10 -1.98 50.11 23.17
CA GLY A 10 -1.19 49.59 22.06
C GLY A 10 -0.15 48.52 22.45
N GLU A 11 0.42 48.56 23.66
CA GLU A 11 1.40 47.57 24.11
C GLU A 11 0.73 46.26 24.51
N LEU A 12 -0.44 46.35 25.18
CA LEU A 12 -1.25 45.18 25.52
C LEU A 12 -1.73 44.45 24.25
N GLN A 13 -2.13 45.19 23.22
CA GLN A 13 -2.52 44.61 21.94
C GLN A 13 -1.34 43.90 21.26
N LYS A 14 -0.14 44.48 21.27
CA LYS A 14 1.07 43.84 20.73
C LYS A 14 1.39 42.54 21.47
N ALA A 15 1.44 42.57 22.80
CA ALA A 15 1.68 41.37 23.62
C ALA A 15 0.63 40.28 23.37
N GLN A 16 -0.64 40.66 23.18
CA GLN A 16 -1.71 39.72 22.87
C GLN A 16 -1.56 39.09 21.48
N VAL A 17 -1.19 39.88 20.46
CA VAL A 17 -0.96 39.39 19.10
C VAL A 17 0.25 38.45 19.05
N GLU A 18 1.32 38.80 19.75
CA GLU A 18 2.54 37.98 19.84
C GLU A 18 2.28 36.66 20.56
N SER A 19 1.53 36.69 21.67
CA SER A 19 1.11 35.48 22.38
C SER A 19 0.27 34.56 21.49
N LYS A 20 -0.67 35.13 20.73
CA LYS A 20 -1.52 34.38 19.79
C LYS A 20 -0.71 33.79 18.63
N SER A 21 0.26 34.53 18.09
CA SER A 21 1.08 34.05 16.98
C SER A 21 2.01 32.92 17.41
N ALA A 22 2.64 33.03 18.58
CA ALA A 22 3.45 31.97 19.17
C ALA A 22 2.63 30.70 19.46
N ALA A 23 1.42 30.86 20.00
CA ALA A 23 0.50 29.75 20.21
C ALA A 23 0.11 29.08 18.88
N ALA A 24 -0.25 29.87 17.85
CA ALA A 24 -0.59 29.35 16.53
C ALA A 24 0.55 28.54 15.91
N GLN A 25 1.80 29.01 16.02
CA GLN A 25 2.97 28.29 15.53
C GLN A 25 3.14 26.94 16.21
N ARG A 26 3.04 26.91 17.55
CA ARG A 26 3.19 25.66 18.33
C ARG A 26 2.11 24.64 18.01
N VAL A 27 0.84 25.06 17.95
CA VAL A 27 -0.29 24.16 17.61
C VAL A 27 -0.17 23.66 16.18
N THR A 28 0.25 24.52 15.24
CA THR A 28 0.50 24.13 13.84
C THR A 28 1.61 23.10 13.74
N ALA A 29 2.74 23.32 14.43
CA ALA A 29 3.85 22.36 14.47
C ALA A 29 3.44 21.01 15.10
N ALA A 30 2.71 21.03 16.23
CA ALA A 30 2.20 19.82 16.86
C ALA A 30 1.28 19.02 15.94
N THR A 31 0.40 19.70 15.19
CA THR A 31 -0.53 19.08 14.24
C THR A 31 0.21 18.44 13.07
N ARG A 32 1.18 19.16 12.47
CA ARG A 32 2.00 18.62 11.39
C ARG A 32 2.78 17.40 11.82
N LYS A 33 3.45 17.49 12.98
CA LYS A 33 4.22 16.38 13.56
C LYS A 33 3.35 15.15 13.81
N ALA A 34 2.18 15.31 14.42
CA ALA A 34 1.29 14.20 14.69
C ALA A 34 0.79 13.51 13.40
N ALA A 35 0.49 14.28 12.35
CA ALA A 35 0.06 13.73 11.08
C ALA A 35 1.19 13.04 10.30
N ASP A 36 2.42 13.57 10.35
CA ASP A 36 3.60 12.94 9.77
C ASP A 36 3.95 11.64 10.50
N ASP A 37 3.87 11.63 11.84
CA ASP A 37 4.06 10.43 12.66
C ASP A 37 2.99 9.37 12.36
N LEU A 38 1.72 9.77 12.19
CA LEU A 38 0.64 8.86 11.76
C LEU A 38 0.94 8.26 10.38
N GLN A 39 1.34 9.08 9.40
CA GLN A 39 1.72 8.57 8.08
C GLN A 39 2.87 7.57 8.20
N ARG A 40 3.88 7.86 9.02
CA ARG A 40 5.02 6.99 9.25
C ARG A 40 4.59 5.64 9.83
N VAL A 41 3.77 5.63 10.88
CA VAL A 41 3.25 4.39 11.49
C VAL A 41 2.49 3.55 10.45
N LEU A 42 1.63 4.19 9.64
CA LEU A 42 0.88 3.49 8.59
C LEU A 42 1.80 2.91 7.51
N ARG A 43 2.87 3.62 7.15
CA ARG A 43 3.89 3.13 6.21
C ARG A 43 4.69 1.96 6.78
N ASP A 44 5.08 2.05 8.05
CA ASP A 44 5.83 1.02 8.74
C ASP A 44 4.99 -0.27 8.88
N GLN A 45 3.68 -0.17 9.17
CA GLN A 45 2.76 -1.31 9.13
C GLN A 45 2.73 -2.00 7.75
N VAL A 46 2.65 -1.22 6.67
CA VAL A 46 2.64 -1.76 5.30
C VAL A 46 3.97 -2.44 4.97
N ARG A 47 5.08 -1.86 5.43
CA ARG A 47 6.43 -2.42 5.23
C ARG A 47 6.62 -3.71 6.03
N SER A 48 6.23 -3.74 7.31
CA SER A 48 6.32 -4.93 8.16
C SER A 48 5.42 -6.06 7.66
N ALA A 49 4.29 -5.71 7.04
CA ALA A 49 3.39 -6.66 6.37
C ALA A 49 3.94 -7.19 5.02
N GLY A 50 5.08 -6.69 4.53
CA GLY A 50 5.69 -7.15 3.28
C GLY A 50 4.89 -6.80 2.01
N LEU A 51 3.98 -5.81 2.07
CA LEU A 51 3.11 -5.45 0.94
C LEU A 51 3.83 -4.66 -0.17
N GLY A 52 5.08 -4.28 0.08
CA GLY A 52 5.97 -3.66 -0.88
C GLY A 52 5.88 -2.12 -0.96
N PRO A 53 6.88 -1.48 -1.60
CA PRO A 53 7.10 -0.04 -1.53
C PRO A 53 6.00 0.78 -2.24
N GLY A 54 5.24 0.18 -3.15
CA GLY A 54 4.14 0.85 -3.84
C GLY A 54 2.97 1.17 -2.92
N LEU A 55 2.58 0.23 -2.05
CA LEU A 55 1.51 0.44 -1.08
C LEU A 55 1.97 1.34 0.07
N GLU A 56 3.25 1.32 0.41
CA GLU A 56 3.82 2.22 1.41
C GLU A 56 3.71 3.68 0.95
N LYS A 57 4.20 3.97 -0.27
CA LYS A 57 4.16 5.31 -0.87
C LYS A 57 2.75 5.80 -1.25
N ALA A 58 1.76 4.92 -1.19
CA ALA A 58 0.36 5.27 -1.43
C ALA A 58 -0.22 6.11 -0.30
N TRP A 59 0.30 6.00 0.93
CA TRP A 59 -0.06 6.87 2.04
C TRP A 59 0.44 8.30 1.82
N ARG A 60 -0.47 9.26 1.94
CA ARG A 60 -0.26 10.69 1.72
C ARG A 60 -0.72 11.46 2.95
N VAL A 61 -0.08 12.60 3.15
CA VAL A 61 -0.43 13.57 4.17
C VAL A 61 -0.55 14.91 3.47
N GLU A 62 -1.57 15.68 3.83
CA GLU A 62 -1.72 17.07 3.44
C GLU A 62 -1.94 17.90 4.69
N HIS A 63 -1.27 19.06 4.74
CA HIS A 63 -1.23 19.94 5.91
C HIS A 63 -1.85 21.28 5.58
N TRP A 64 -2.60 21.85 6.53
CA TRP A 64 -3.17 23.18 6.46
C TRP A 64 -2.91 23.98 7.75
N PRO A 65 -2.59 25.28 7.64
CA PRO A 65 -2.39 26.05 6.39
C PRO A 65 -1.13 25.62 5.63
N LYS A 66 -1.10 25.91 4.31
CA LYS A 66 0.03 25.56 3.42
C LYS A 66 1.22 26.52 3.62
N GLY A 67 2.43 26.02 3.40
CA GLY A 67 3.68 26.79 3.53
C GLY A 67 4.04 27.09 5.00
N ASP A 68 4.69 28.21 5.25
CA ASP A 68 5.17 28.59 6.60
C ASP A 68 4.13 29.36 7.43
N LYS A 69 2.87 29.33 7.01
CA LYS A 69 1.77 29.96 7.74
C LYS A 69 1.44 29.16 9.00
N ALA A 70 1.03 29.86 10.04
CA ALA A 70 0.54 29.30 11.28
C ALA A 70 -0.93 29.70 11.53
N SER A 71 -1.69 28.81 12.15
CA SER A 71 -3.09 29.04 12.52
C SER A 71 -3.34 28.52 13.94
N LEU A 72 -4.29 29.11 14.65
CA LEU A 72 -4.81 28.55 15.91
C LEU A 72 -5.64 27.28 15.66
N HIS A 73 -6.12 27.09 14.43
CA HIS A 73 -6.92 25.93 14.00
C HIS A 73 -6.25 25.27 12.79
N PRO A 74 -5.06 24.68 12.96
CA PRO A 74 -4.42 23.89 11.91
C PRO A 74 -5.17 22.57 11.71
N ALA A 75 -5.04 21.99 10.51
CA ALA A 75 -5.62 20.70 10.19
C ALA A 75 -4.64 19.88 9.33
N ALA A 76 -4.76 18.56 9.40
CA ALA A 76 -4.00 17.66 8.55
C ALA A 76 -4.86 16.46 8.15
N LEU A 77 -4.68 16.00 6.91
CA LEU A 77 -5.41 14.86 6.33
C LEU A 77 -4.41 13.79 5.92
N VAL A 78 -4.52 12.61 6.54
CA VAL A 78 -3.79 11.42 6.13
C VAL A 78 -4.71 10.50 5.36
N TRP A 79 -4.34 10.13 4.14
CA TRP A 79 -5.17 9.32 3.25
C TRP A 79 -4.33 8.40 2.36
N SER A 80 -4.97 7.43 1.71
CA SER A 80 -4.29 6.51 0.80
C SER A 80 -4.78 6.65 -0.64
N LYS A 81 -3.83 6.70 -1.59
CA LYS A 81 -4.11 6.55 -3.03
C LYS A 81 -4.53 5.13 -3.43
N ALA A 82 -4.30 4.14 -2.58
CA ALA A 82 -4.58 2.73 -2.81
C ALA A 82 -5.71 2.23 -1.88
N THR A 83 -6.77 3.04 -1.70
CA THR A 83 -7.86 2.81 -0.73
C THR A 83 -8.42 1.39 -0.78
N ALA A 84 -8.71 0.88 -1.97
CA ALA A 84 -9.27 -0.46 -2.13
C ALA A 84 -8.33 -1.56 -1.61
N LEU A 85 -7.03 -1.47 -1.90
CA LEU A 85 -6.04 -2.46 -1.48
C LEU A 85 -5.81 -2.38 0.03
N HIS A 86 -5.56 -1.18 0.57
CA HIS A 86 -5.38 -1.03 2.02
C HIS A 86 -6.61 -1.48 2.78
N ARG A 87 -7.83 -1.15 2.31
CA ARG A 87 -9.07 -1.67 2.90
C ARG A 87 -9.13 -3.20 2.87
N ALA A 88 -8.75 -3.83 1.75
CA ALA A 88 -8.74 -5.29 1.65
C ALA A 88 -7.83 -5.93 2.70
N PHE A 89 -6.61 -5.41 2.90
CA PHE A 89 -5.67 -5.88 3.92
C PHE A 89 -6.05 -5.48 5.35
N GLY A 90 -6.83 -4.40 5.54
CA GLY A 90 -7.34 -4.01 6.85
C GLY A 90 -8.56 -4.81 7.31
N GLN A 91 -9.31 -5.40 6.37
CA GLN A 91 -10.53 -6.16 6.65
C GLN A 91 -10.35 -7.68 6.49
N GLY A 92 -9.25 -8.14 5.89
CA GLY A 92 -9.07 -9.54 5.54
C GLY A 92 -10.04 -9.99 4.44
N ALA A 93 -10.17 -9.16 3.41
CA ALA A 93 -11.16 -9.35 2.36
C ALA A 93 -10.90 -10.61 1.51
N THR A 94 -11.99 -11.15 0.96
CA THR A 94 -11.94 -12.21 -0.05
C THR A 94 -11.79 -11.59 -1.44
N ILE A 95 -10.71 -11.95 -2.14
CA ILE A 95 -10.47 -11.57 -3.53
C ILE A 95 -11.12 -12.61 -4.44
N THR A 96 -11.90 -12.12 -5.40
CA THR A 96 -12.55 -12.92 -6.44
C THR A 96 -12.17 -12.39 -7.83
N ALA A 97 -12.33 -13.23 -8.85
CA ALA A 97 -12.13 -12.81 -10.22
C ALA A 97 -13.22 -11.81 -10.64
N ARG A 98 -12.81 -10.66 -11.21
CA ARG A 98 -13.76 -9.67 -11.75
C ARG A 98 -14.48 -10.19 -13.00
N VAL A 99 -13.74 -10.92 -13.84
CA VAL A 99 -14.22 -11.50 -15.10
C VAL A 99 -13.78 -12.96 -15.15
N GLY A 100 -14.71 -13.86 -15.45
CA GLY A 100 -14.48 -15.29 -15.44
C GLY A 100 -14.53 -15.89 -14.03
N GLN A 101 -14.23 -17.18 -13.94
CA GLN A 101 -14.39 -17.97 -12.71
C GLN A 101 -13.08 -18.20 -11.93
N TRP A 102 -11.94 -17.77 -12.48
CA TRP A 102 -10.62 -18.14 -11.98
C TRP A 102 -9.69 -16.92 -11.84
N LEU A 103 -9.05 -16.82 -10.67
CA LEU A 103 -7.85 -16.02 -10.48
C LEU A 103 -6.64 -16.79 -10.98
N VAL A 104 -5.90 -16.18 -11.90
CA VAL A 104 -4.69 -16.76 -12.47
C VAL A 104 -3.48 -16.25 -11.71
N ILE A 105 -2.81 -17.13 -10.97
CA ILE A 105 -1.62 -16.83 -10.19
C ILE A 105 -0.41 -17.48 -10.89
N PRO A 106 0.58 -16.69 -11.35
CA PRO A 106 1.80 -17.22 -11.97
C PRO A 106 2.62 -18.06 -11.00
N LEU A 107 3.11 -19.20 -11.48
CA LEU A 107 4.11 -20.03 -10.81
C LEU A 107 5.54 -19.58 -11.18
N PRO A 108 6.58 -20.02 -10.45
CA PRO A 108 7.96 -19.62 -10.70
C PRO A 108 8.39 -19.76 -12.17
N GLU A 109 7.97 -20.83 -12.86
CA GLU A 109 8.30 -21.06 -14.26
C GLU A 109 7.70 -20.02 -15.22
N ALA A 110 6.52 -19.49 -14.90
CA ALA A 110 5.90 -18.40 -15.65
C ALA A 110 6.56 -17.05 -15.32
N ILE A 111 6.93 -16.83 -14.04
CA ILE A 111 7.65 -15.62 -13.60
C ILE A 111 9.03 -15.55 -14.26
N ALA A 112 9.78 -16.65 -14.28
CA ALA A 112 11.10 -16.72 -14.92
C ALA A 112 11.06 -16.41 -16.42
N ARG A 113 9.90 -16.60 -17.07
CA ARG A 113 9.65 -16.29 -18.47
C ARG A 113 9.02 -14.91 -18.70
N GLY A 114 8.80 -14.13 -17.63
CA GLY A 114 8.18 -12.80 -17.69
C GLY A 114 6.68 -12.82 -17.99
N TRP A 115 5.99 -13.91 -17.69
CA TRP A 115 4.54 -14.07 -17.93
C TRP A 115 3.69 -13.74 -16.71
N ASP A 116 4.32 -13.32 -15.62
CA ASP A 116 3.65 -12.93 -14.37
C ASP A 116 2.97 -11.57 -14.45
N ARG A 117 3.45 -10.73 -15.36
CA ARG A 117 2.97 -9.36 -15.56
C ARG A 117 2.82 -9.13 -17.04
N ALA A 118 1.74 -8.48 -17.46
CA ALA A 118 1.66 -7.90 -18.79
C ALA A 118 2.92 -7.07 -19.06
N LEU A 119 3.74 -7.51 -20.02
CA LEU A 119 4.82 -6.76 -20.62
C LEU A 119 4.18 -5.59 -21.37
N VAL A 120 3.80 -4.54 -20.64
CA VAL A 120 3.83 -3.23 -21.25
C VAL A 120 5.30 -2.86 -21.25
N ASP A 121 6.00 -3.39 -22.25
CA ASP A 121 7.26 -2.81 -22.67
C ASP A 121 7.00 -1.30 -22.74
N ARG A 122 7.79 -0.49 -22.02
CA ARG A 122 7.55 0.95 -21.95
C ARG A 122 7.56 1.58 -23.37
N LYS A 123 8.11 0.85 -24.36
CA LYS A 123 8.08 1.10 -25.81
C LYS A 123 6.88 0.49 -26.56
N LEU A 124 6.45 -0.76 -26.32
CA LEU A 124 5.29 -1.36 -27.03
C LEU A 124 3.93 -0.83 -26.56
N GLY A 125 3.83 -0.28 -25.35
CA GLY A 125 2.60 0.37 -24.87
C GLY A 125 2.14 1.56 -25.72
N ALA A 126 3.01 2.08 -26.58
CA ALA A 126 2.69 3.11 -27.56
C ALA A 126 2.16 2.54 -28.90
N LEU A 127 2.41 1.26 -29.21
CA LEU A 127 2.11 0.65 -30.51
C LEU A 127 0.82 -0.16 -30.51
N SER A 128 0.46 -0.80 -29.39
CA SER A 128 -0.83 -1.49 -29.28
C SER A 128 -1.81 -0.61 -28.53
N GLY A 129 -2.67 0.14 -29.24
CA GLY A 129 -3.76 0.96 -28.67
C GLY A 129 -4.81 0.19 -27.83
N ALA A 130 -4.58 -1.08 -27.53
CA ALA A 130 -5.37 -1.85 -26.59
C ALA A 130 -4.80 -1.67 -25.17
N ALA A 131 -5.53 -0.90 -24.36
CA ALA A 131 -5.28 -0.70 -22.93
C ALA A 131 -5.48 -2.01 -22.14
N MET A 132 -4.58 -2.98 -22.29
CA MET A 132 -4.56 -4.17 -21.44
C MET A 132 -4.07 -3.72 -20.06
N PRO A 133 -4.86 -3.88 -18.98
CA PRO A 133 -4.49 -3.27 -17.71
C PRO A 133 -3.17 -3.84 -17.20
N ARG A 134 -2.31 -2.94 -16.76
CA ARG A 134 -0.99 -3.21 -16.22
C ARG A 134 -1.14 -4.24 -15.09
N ARG A 135 -0.65 -5.48 -15.31
CA ARG A 135 -0.48 -6.58 -14.31
C ARG A 135 -1.56 -7.67 -14.27
N PHE A 136 -1.89 -8.28 -15.41
CA PHE A 136 -2.50 -9.63 -15.40
C PHE A 136 -1.51 -10.69 -15.90
N ALA A 137 -1.69 -11.91 -15.42
CA ALA A 137 -0.93 -13.08 -15.86
C ALA A 137 -1.16 -13.31 -17.37
N GLN A 138 -0.07 -13.52 -18.12
CA GLN A 138 -0.10 -13.59 -19.58
C GLN A 138 -0.35 -15.02 -20.09
N THR A 139 -1.51 -15.59 -19.79
CA THR A 139 -1.87 -16.95 -20.22
C THR A 139 -1.87 -17.12 -21.74
N ARG A 140 -2.34 -16.10 -22.48
CA ARG A 140 -2.36 -16.11 -23.96
C ARG A 140 -0.95 -16.09 -24.56
N LEU A 141 -0.03 -15.33 -23.98
CA LEU A 141 1.36 -15.29 -24.47
C LEU A 141 2.07 -16.61 -24.17
N ALA A 142 1.86 -17.17 -22.98
CA ALA A 142 2.34 -18.50 -22.63
C ALA A 142 1.81 -19.57 -23.60
N ALA A 143 0.52 -19.52 -23.94
CA ALA A 143 -0.08 -20.43 -24.92
C ALA A 143 0.50 -20.24 -26.33
N ARG A 144 0.77 -18.99 -26.75
CA ARG A 144 1.41 -18.72 -28.04
C ARG A 144 2.85 -19.23 -28.10
N ALA A 145 3.57 -19.16 -26.98
CA ALA A 145 4.98 -19.56 -26.90
C ALA A 145 5.18 -21.08 -26.76
N LEU A 146 4.29 -21.78 -26.04
CA LEU A 146 4.44 -23.20 -25.72
C LEU A 146 3.35 -24.10 -26.31
N GLY A 147 2.44 -23.53 -27.11
CA GLY A 147 1.23 -24.22 -27.58
C GLY A 147 0.11 -24.17 -26.54
N GLU A 148 -1.04 -24.75 -26.89
CA GLU A 148 -2.23 -24.73 -26.03
C GLU A 148 -1.93 -25.26 -24.63
N LEU A 149 -2.30 -24.45 -23.61
CA LEU A 149 -2.13 -24.82 -22.22
C LEU A 149 -3.26 -25.77 -21.81
N ARG A 150 -2.91 -26.89 -21.20
CA ARG A 150 -3.87 -27.85 -20.68
C ARG A 150 -4.38 -27.39 -19.32
N PHE A 151 -5.70 -27.45 -19.15
CA PHE A 151 -6.34 -27.27 -17.86
C PHE A 151 -6.30 -28.60 -17.10
N VAL A 152 -5.66 -28.61 -15.94
CA VAL A 152 -5.56 -29.79 -15.08
C VAL A 152 -6.19 -29.47 -13.73
N ALA A 153 -7.30 -30.13 -13.40
CA ALA A 153 -7.94 -29.95 -12.10
C ALA A 153 -7.10 -30.61 -10.99
N ILE A 154 -6.91 -29.91 -9.87
CA ILE A 154 -6.24 -30.50 -8.69
C ILE A 154 -7.30 -30.96 -7.68
N ASN A 155 -8.09 -30.01 -7.17
CA ASN A 155 -9.11 -30.24 -6.15
C ASN A 155 -10.11 -29.08 -6.09
N ASN A 156 -11.08 -29.15 -5.16
CA ASN A 156 -12.20 -28.22 -5.03
C ASN A 156 -11.78 -26.73 -5.07
N GLY A 157 -11.91 -26.12 -6.25
CA GLY A 157 -11.63 -24.70 -6.48
C GLY A 157 -10.18 -24.36 -6.84
N LYS A 158 -9.32 -25.35 -7.14
CA LYS A 158 -7.97 -25.16 -7.67
C LYS A 158 -7.70 -26.00 -8.93
N ALA A 159 -7.05 -25.38 -9.90
CA ALA A 159 -6.59 -26.03 -11.13
C ALA A 159 -5.23 -25.47 -11.57
N LEU A 160 -4.57 -26.14 -12.51
CA LEU A 160 -3.33 -25.70 -13.13
C LEU A 160 -3.55 -25.43 -14.61
N LEU A 161 -2.82 -24.45 -15.13
CA LEU A 161 -2.54 -24.33 -16.55
C LEU A 161 -1.12 -24.83 -16.81
N VAL A 162 -1.06 -25.95 -17.53
CA VAL A 162 0.17 -26.72 -17.74
C VAL A 162 0.53 -26.66 -19.22
N ALA A 163 1.77 -26.31 -19.51
CA ALA A 163 2.32 -26.45 -20.86
C ALA A 163 2.69 -27.91 -21.14
N ASN A 164 2.44 -28.35 -22.37
CA ASN A 164 2.85 -29.68 -22.80
C ASN A 164 4.38 -29.85 -22.71
N PRO A 165 4.86 -31.04 -22.33
CA PRO A 165 6.29 -31.31 -22.32
C PRO A 165 6.84 -31.18 -23.75
N PRO A 166 8.06 -30.64 -23.93
CA PRO A 166 8.65 -30.53 -25.25
C PRO A 166 8.77 -31.93 -25.88
N LYS A 167 8.45 -32.05 -27.19
CA LYS A 167 8.69 -33.29 -27.95
C LYS A 167 10.19 -33.62 -27.85
N ARG A 168 10.52 -34.88 -27.50
CA ARG A 168 11.89 -35.35 -27.22
C ARG A 168 12.86 -34.85 -28.31
N GLY A 169 13.86 -34.06 -27.92
CA GLY A 169 14.96 -33.63 -28.82
C GLY A 169 15.45 -32.19 -28.66
N ARG A 170 14.75 -31.29 -27.96
CA ARG A 170 15.24 -29.92 -27.73
C ARG A 170 15.12 -29.49 -26.27
N GLY A 171 16.27 -29.38 -25.61
CA GLY A 171 16.46 -28.66 -24.36
C GLY A 171 15.89 -29.35 -23.11
N ARG A 172 16.78 -29.82 -22.23
CA ARG A 172 16.42 -30.07 -20.83
C ARG A 172 15.88 -28.77 -20.24
N VAL A 173 14.58 -28.71 -19.95
CA VAL A 173 14.04 -27.61 -19.14
C VAL A 173 14.57 -27.83 -17.73
N LYS A 174 15.45 -26.93 -17.27
CA LYS A 174 15.92 -26.93 -15.89
C LYS A 174 14.70 -26.64 -15.00
N HIS A 175 14.32 -27.60 -14.16
CA HIS A 175 13.41 -27.34 -13.05
C HIS A 175 14.09 -26.31 -12.13
N SER A 176 13.35 -25.30 -11.70
CA SER A 176 13.84 -24.35 -10.70
C SER A 176 13.90 -25.07 -9.36
N THR A 177 15.10 -25.35 -8.86
CA THR A 177 15.34 -26.05 -7.59
C THR A 177 15.26 -25.11 -6.38
N ASP A 178 14.34 -24.15 -6.38
CA ASP A 178 14.30 -23.12 -5.33
C ASP A 178 13.41 -23.59 -4.15
N PRO A 179 13.98 -23.96 -2.98
CA PRO A 179 13.26 -24.69 -1.91
C PRO A 179 12.20 -23.86 -1.17
N GLY A 180 12.09 -22.56 -1.46
CA GLY A 180 11.40 -21.59 -0.61
C GLY A 180 9.88 -21.51 -0.75
N ARG A 181 9.23 -22.24 -1.68
CA ARG A 181 7.80 -22.04 -1.91
C ARG A 181 7.06 -23.25 -2.47
N LYS A 182 7.06 -24.38 -1.73
CA LYS A 182 6.26 -25.61 -1.95
C LYS A 182 5.55 -25.61 -3.31
N ASP A 183 6.32 -25.96 -4.34
CA ASP A 183 5.84 -26.03 -5.71
C ASP A 183 4.54 -26.83 -5.72
N ILE A 184 3.49 -26.28 -6.33
CA ILE A 184 2.21 -27.00 -6.40
C ILE A 184 2.49 -28.26 -7.20
N ALA A 185 2.58 -29.39 -6.49
CA ALA A 185 2.92 -30.67 -7.07
C ALA A 185 1.90 -31.02 -8.15
N MET A 186 2.41 -31.48 -9.29
CA MET A 186 1.58 -31.97 -10.38
C MET A 186 0.73 -33.15 -9.88
N PRO A 187 -0.56 -33.26 -10.25
CA PRO A 187 -1.34 -34.46 -10.00
C PRO A 187 -0.64 -35.72 -10.55
N ALA A 188 -0.85 -36.86 -9.88
CA ALA A 188 -0.22 -38.11 -10.28
C ALA A 188 -0.58 -38.49 -11.73
N GLY A 189 0.42 -38.89 -12.53
CA GLY A 189 0.25 -39.28 -13.94
C GLY A 189 0.29 -38.11 -14.94
N GLU A 190 0.23 -36.86 -14.48
CA GLU A 190 0.32 -35.69 -15.35
C GLU A 190 1.77 -35.31 -15.66
N ARG A 191 2.05 -34.96 -16.93
CA ARG A 191 3.37 -34.53 -17.40
C ARG A 191 3.28 -33.16 -18.05
N GLY A 192 4.21 -32.28 -17.72
CA GLY A 192 4.28 -30.94 -18.30
C GLY A 192 5.02 -29.96 -17.42
N ILE A 193 4.91 -28.68 -17.77
CA ILE A 193 5.48 -27.57 -17.01
C ILE A 193 4.31 -26.78 -16.43
N PRO A 194 4.08 -26.80 -15.11
CA PRO A 194 3.02 -26.01 -14.50
C PRO A 194 3.40 -24.54 -14.58
N LEU A 195 2.52 -23.70 -15.15
CA LEU A 195 2.82 -22.28 -15.38
C LEU A 195 1.96 -21.37 -14.52
N PHE A 196 0.68 -21.71 -14.35
CA PHE A 196 -0.24 -20.91 -13.56
C PHE A 196 -1.09 -21.80 -12.68
N VAL A 197 -1.33 -21.36 -11.45
CA VAL A 197 -2.39 -21.91 -10.62
C VAL A 197 -3.64 -21.06 -10.75
N LEU A 198 -4.75 -21.72 -10.98
CA LEU A 198 -6.08 -21.17 -11.05
C LEU A 198 -6.77 -21.41 -9.72
N VAL A 199 -7.27 -20.34 -9.09
CA VAL A 199 -8.03 -20.44 -7.84
C VAL A 199 -9.33 -19.65 -7.96
N ARG A 200 -10.44 -20.15 -7.42
CA ARG A 200 -11.73 -19.43 -7.51
C ARG A 200 -11.74 -18.12 -6.74
N GLN A 201 -11.18 -18.16 -5.54
CA GLN A 201 -11.10 -17.03 -4.62
C GLN A 201 -9.94 -17.21 -3.64
N THR A 202 -9.41 -16.12 -3.13
CA THR A 202 -8.39 -16.15 -2.07
C THR A 202 -8.76 -15.18 -0.96
N ARG A 203 -8.64 -15.64 0.29
CA ARG A 203 -8.78 -14.76 1.45
C ARG A 203 -7.44 -14.14 1.77
N VAL A 204 -7.42 -12.82 1.90
CA VAL A 204 -6.24 -12.09 2.34
C VAL A 204 -6.21 -12.06 3.86
N ALA A 205 -5.04 -12.25 4.47
CA ALA A 205 -4.90 -12.07 5.91
C ALA A 205 -5.14 -10.59 6.29
N LYS A 206 -5.73 -10.36 7.47
CA LYS A 206 -5.79 -9.01 8.03
C LYS A 206 -4.39 -8.62 8.50
N LEU A 207 -3.73 -7.75 7.74
CA LEU A 207 -2.34 -7.33 7.98
C LEU A 207 -2.20 -5.88 8.44
N LEU A 208 -3.24 -5.06 8.30
CA LEU A 208 -3.19 -3.63 8.61
C LEU A 208 -4.20 -3.27 9.70
N ASP A 209 -3.81 -2.39 10.62
CA ASP A 209 -4.66 -1.87 11.68
C ASP A 209 -4.71 -0.34 11.66
N PHE A 210 -5.68 0.19 10.92
CA PHE A 210 -5.91 1.63 10.80
C PHE A 210 -6.53 2.22 12.05
N SER A 211 -7.38 1.45 12.75
CA SER A 211 -8.07 1.91 13.95
C SER A 211 -7.09 2.06 15.10
N GLY A 212 -6.18 1.10 15.28
CA GLY A 212 -5.08 1.20 16.23
C GLY A 212 -4.16 2.37 15.91
N ALA A 213 -3.73 2.52 14.64
CA ALA A 213 -2.88 3.63 14.23
C ALA A 213 -3.51 5.01 14.50
N ALA A 214 -4.81 5.17 14.20
CA ALA A 214 -5.53 6.41 14.45
C ALA A 214 -5.67 6.73 15.95
N LYS A 215 -5.94 5.72 16.80
CA LYS A 215 -6.01 5.90 18.26
C LYS A 215 -4.66 6.30 18.84
N SER A 216 -3.58 5.64 18.42
CA SER A 216 -2.22 5.97 18.85
C SER A 216 -1.84 7.39 18.43
N ALA A 217 -2.16 7.79 17.20
CA ALA A 217 -1.91 9.16 16.73
C ALA A 217 -2.70 10.21 17.52
N GLY A 218 -3.98 9.96 17.85
CA GLY A 218 -4.75 10.86 18.71
C GLY A 218 -4.15 11.03 20.09
N THR A 219 -3.61 9.94 20.66
CA THR A 219 -2.91 9.97 21.96
C THR A 219 -1.62 10.78 21.88
N SER A 220 -0.79 10.55 20.85
CA SER A 220 0.44 11.31 20.61
C SER A 220 0.17 12.79 20.35
N PHE A 221 -0.88 13.12 19.61
CA PHE A 221 -1.28 14.50 19.37
C PHE A 221 -1.65 15.22 20.66
N ASN A 222 -2.47 14.59 21.51
CA ASN A 222 -2.84 15.15 22.81
C ASN A 222 -1.61 15.35 23.72
N ALA A 223 -0.65 14.43 23.69
CA ALA A 223 0.60 14.58 24.41
C ALA A 223 1.44 15.77 23.88
N LEU A 224 1.54 15.92 22.56
CA LEU A 224 2.23 17.05 21.93
C LEU A 224 1.57 18.38 22.29
N LEU A 225 0.23 18.46 22.25
CA LEU A 225 -0.49 19.67 22.64
C LEU A 225 -0.21 20.03 24.10
N ARG A 226 -0.29 19.08 25.03
CA ARG A 226 0.02 19.31 26.44
C ARG A 226 1.46 19.82 26.62
N ALA A 227 2.43 19.21 25.93
CA ALA A 227 3.81 19.66 25.96
C ALA A 227 3.96 21.10 25.43
N THR A 228 3.27 21.45 24.35
CA THR A 228 3.32 22.82 23.80
C THR A 228 2.69 23.87 24.69
N VAL A 229 1.62 23.53 25.43
CA VAL A 229 0.98 24.43 26.40
C VAL A 229 1.91 24.66 27.59
N ASN A 230 2.50 23.60 28.14
CA ASN A 230 3.41 23.69 29.27
C ASN A 230 4.68 24.49 28.92
N ALA A 231 5.24 24.31 27.72
CA ALA A 231 6.37 25.10 27.25
C ALA A 231 6.07 26.60 27.08
N GLY A 232 4.79 26.97 26.96
CA GLY A 232 4.37 28.37 26.95
C GLY A 232 4.33 29.04 28.31
N GLN A 233 4.10 28.27 29.38
CA GLN A 233 4.03 28.81 30.74
C GLN A 233 5.40 28.99 31.40
N GLN A 234 6.44 28.28 30.95
CA GLN A 234 7.79 28.40 31.51
C GLN A 234 8.63 29.54 30.91
N GLY A 235 8.16 30.16 29.81
CA GLY A 235 8.84 31.28 29.15
C GLY A 235 8.16 32.64 29.38
N SER A 236 7.26 32.73 30.37
CA SER A 236 6.57 33.96 30.78
C SER A 236 7.12 34.46 32.12
#